data_AF-A0A3A0BIG9-F1
#
_entry.id   AF-A0A3A0BIG9-F1
#
_cell.length_a   1.000
_cell.length_b   1.000
_cell.length_c   1.000
_cell.angle_alpha   90.00
_cell.angle_beta   90.00
_cell.angle_gamma   90.00
#
_symmetry.space_group_name_H-M   'P 1'
#
loop_
_entity.id
_entity.type
_entity.pdbx_description
1 polymer ?
#
loop_
_entity_poly.entity_id
_entity_poly.type
_entity_poly.pdbx_seq_one_letter_code
_entity_poly.pdbx_strand_id
1 'polypeptide(L)'
;MAGLDTGAIRTLLAEVGRRYTQPAQLFLLGGSALCLLGSPRPTLDIDYVGDDLRKDELQRTIDQVAQEQGLEVEAVPIDQFI
;
A
#
# COMPACT_ATOMS: atom_id res chain seq x y z
N MET A 1 -1.01 15.81 9.16
CA MET A 1 -1.87 14.76 8.59
C MET A 1 -2.37 13.87 9.71
N ALA A 2 -3.63 13.44 9.68
CA ALA A 2 -4.11 12.40 10.57
C ALA A 2 -3.46 11.07 10.17
N GLY A 3 -3.08 10.23 11.12
CA GLY A 3 -2.45 8.95 10.82
C GLY A 3 -3.43 7.94 10.24
N LEU A 4 -2.94 7.06 9.37
CA LEU A 4 -3.66 5.93 8.79
C LEU A 4 -3.85 4.83 9.84
N ASP A 5 -5.05 4.26 9.84
CA ASP A 5 -5.41 3.11 10.65
C ASP A 5 -5.63 1.85 9.78
N THR A 6 -5.81 0.72 10.45
CA THR A 6 -6.08 -0.59 9.85
C THR A 6 -7.32 -0.59 8.93
N GLY A 7 -8.32 0.27 9.20
CA GLY A 7 -9.54 0.36 8.41
C GLY A 7 -9.29 0.98 7.04
N ALA A 8 -8.53 2.08 7.00
CA ALA A 8 -8.12 2.72 5.75
C ALA A 8 -7.31 1.76 4.87
N ILE A 9 -6.33 1.06 5.45
CA ILE A 9 -5.49 0.09 4.73
C ILE A 9 -6.34 -1.04 4.14
N ARG A 10 -7.28 -1.60 4.93
CA ARG A 10 -8.19 -2.66 4.44
C ARG A 10 -9.10 -2.17 3.31
N THR A 11 -9.54 -0.91 3.36
CA THR A 11 -10.40 -0.31 2.34
C THR A 11 -9.65 -0.16 1.02
N LEU A 12 -8.41 0.34 1.06
CA LEU A 12 -7.53 0.37 -0.10
C LEU A 12 -7.36 -1.03 -0.71
N LEU A 13 -6.94 -2.02 0.09
CA LEU A 13 -6.69 -3.38 -0.39
C LEU A 13 -7.95 -4.02 -1.00
N ALA A 14 -9.13 -3.77 -0.43
CA ALA A 14 -10.39 -4.27 -0.97
C ALA A 14 -10.76 -3.62 -2.31
N GLU A 15 -10.55 -2.31 -2.48
CA GLU A 15 -10.75 -1.64 -3.77
C GLU A 15 -9.74 -2.08 -4.84
N VAL A 16 -8.46 -2.25 -4.48
CA VAL A 16 -7.45 -2.79 -5.39
C VAL A 16 -7.84 -4.18 -5.86
N GLY A 17 -8.24 -5.09 -4.95
CA GLY A 17 -8.67 -6.44 -5.30
C GLY A 17 -9.96 -6.51 -6.14
N ARG A 18 -10.80 -5.47 -6.10
CA ARG A 18 -11.97 -5.35 -7.00
C ARG A 18 -11.58 -4.96 -8.43
N ARG A 19 -10.56 -4.10 -8.59
CA ARG A 19 -10.18 -3.52 -9.89
C ARG A 19 -9.09 -4.34 -10.60
N TYR A 20 -8.16 -4.90 -9.84
CA TYR A 20 -7.09 -5.74 -10.36
C TYR A 20 -7.47 -7.22 -10.22
N THR A 21 -7.92 -7.82 -11.33
CA THR A 21 -8.48 -9.18 -11.34
C THR A 21 -7.45 -10.29 -11.59
N GLN A 22 -6.21 -9.93 -11.92
CA GLN A 22 -5.14 -10.91 -12.11
C GLN A 22 -4.60 -11.37 -10.74
N PRO A 23 -4.18 -12.64 -10.61
CA PRO A 23 -3.48 -13.09 -9.41
C PRO A 23 -2.21 -12.25 -9.18
N ALA A 24 -2.03 -11.75 -7.96
CA ALA A 24 -0.85 -11.01 -7.55
C ALA A 24 -0.49 -11.31 -6.10
N GLN A 25 0.78 -11.09 -5.77
CA GLN A 25 1.27 -11.05 -4.40
C GLN A 25 1.70 -9.62 -4.10
N LEU A 26 1.23 -9.08 -2.98
CA LEU A 26 1.59 -7.76 -2.49
C LEU A 26 2.19 -7.92 -1.09
N PHE A 27 3.39 -7.39 -0.90
CA PHE A 27 4.06 -7.39 0.40
C PHE A 27 4.03 -5.98 0.95
N LEU A 28 3.29 -5.78 2.05
CA LEU A 28 3.29 -4.52 2.78
C LEU A 28 4.49 -4.43 3.69
N LEU A 29 5.00 -3.22 3.87
CA LEU A 29 6.18 -2.92 4.67
C LEU A 29 5.85 -1.92 5.78
N GLY A 30 6.82 -1.72 6.67
CA GLY A 30 6.83 -0.60 7.61
C GLY A 30 5.59 -0.52 8.52
N GLY A 31 5.16 0.71 8.78
CA GLY A 31 4.04 1.01 9.67
C GLY A 31 2.73 0.40 9.21
N SER A 32 2.47 0.38 7.91
CA SER A 32 1.23 -0.15 7.32
C SER A 32 1.07 -1.66 7.59
N ALA A 33 2.15 -2.44 7.45
CA ALA A 33 2.16 -3.85 7.82
C ALA A 33 1.93 -4.04 9.32
N LEU A 34 2.59 -3.22 10.16
CA LEU A 34 2.43 -3.29 11.62
C LEU A 34 1.00 -2.96 12.07
N CYS A 35 0.31 -2.01 11.42
CA CYS A 35 -1.10 -1.72 11.70
C CYS A 35 -1.99 -2.95 11.46
N LEU A 36 -1.74 -3.73 10.39
CA LEU A 36 -2.47 -4.96 10.13
C LEU A 36 -2.16 -6.08 11.14
N LEU A 37 -0.98 -6.05 11.76
CA LEU A 37 -0.55 -6.99 12.81
C LEU A 37 -1.00 -6.56 14.23
N GLY A 38 -1.78 -5.49 14.36
CA GLY A 38 -2.35 -5.05 15.64
C GLY A 38 -1.51 -4.01 16.40
N SER A 39 -0.53 -3.37 15.76
CA SER A 39 0.15 -2.22 16.35
C SER A 39 -0.84 -1.07 16.63
N PRO A 40 -0.81 -0.46 17.82
CA PRO A 40 -1.65 0.69 18.15
C PRO A 40 -1.12 2.01 17.56
N ARG A 41 0.10 2.00 17.01
CA ARG A 41 0.73 3.18 16.43
C ARG A 41 0.20 3.38 15.01
N PRO A 42 -0.38 4.55 14.68
CA PRO A 42 -0.79 4.85 13.32
C PRO A 42 0.44 5.10 12.41
N THR A 43 0.28 4.85 11.11
CA THR A 43 1.28 5.14 10.06
C THR A 43 0.88 6.38 9.25
N LEU A 44 1.75 6.95 8.43
CA LEU A 44 1.40 8.12 7.59
C LEU A 44 1.05 7.72 6.15
N ASP A 45 1.61 6.59 5.73
CA ASP A 45 1.71 6.09 4.37
C ASP A 45 1.57 4.56 4.34
N ILE A 46 1.41 4.03 3.12
CA ILE A 46 1.38 2.58 2.85
C ILE A 46 2.54 2.22 1.94
N ASP A 47 3.57 1.64 2.56
CA ASP A 47 4.74 1.11 1.87
C ASP A 47 4.48 -0.32 1.39
N TYR A 48 4.89 -0.62 0.16
CA TYR A 48 4.84 -1.98 -0.38
C TYR A 48 6.05 -2.28 -1.26
N VAL A 49 6.40 -3.56 -1.39
CA VAL A 49 7.49 -3.99 -2.30
C VAL A 49 7.10 -3.75 -3.75
N GLY A 50 7.88 -2.95 -4.48
CA GLY A 50 7.60 -2.56 -5.87
C GLY A 50 8.77 -1.86 -6.57
N ASP A 51 8.50 -1.26 -7.74
CA ASP A 51 9.46 -0.47 -8.53
C ASP A 51 8.93 0.96 -8.64
N ASP A 52 9.67 1.92 -8.08
CA ASP A 52 9.30 3.33 -8.02
C ASP A 52 9.46 4.06 -9.36
N LEU A 53 10.27 3.53 -10.26
CA LEU A 53 10.55 4.10 -11.58
C LEU A 53 9.70 3.48 -12.70
N ARG A 54 9.45 2.16 -12.63
CA ARG A 54 8.78 1.37 -13.66
C ARG A 54 7.60 0.59 -13.08
N LYS A 55 6.54 1.33 -12.75
CA LYS A 55 5.30 0.77 -12.22
C LYS A 55 4.58 -0.13 -13.24
N ASP A 56 4.28 -1.35 -12.81
CA ASP A 56 3.41 -2.29 -13.52
C ASP A 56 1.91 -1.95 -13.37
N GLU A 57 1.02 -2.80 -13.88
CA GLU A 57 -0.42 -2.60 -13.83
C GLU A 57 -1.01 -2.65 -12.41
N LEU A 58 -0.48 -3.51 -11.54
CA LEU A 58 -0.91 -3.58 -10.14
C LEU A 58 -0.53 -2.29 -9.41
N GLN A 59 0.71 -1.84 -9.57
CA GLN A 59 1.22 -0.62 -8.94
C GLN A 59 0.45 0.62 -9.40
N ARG A 60 0.11 0.71 -10.69
CA ARG A 60 -0.76 1.78 -11.21
C ARG A 60 -2.18 1.72 -10.64
N THR A 61 -2.71 0.51 -10.43
CA THR A 61 -4.03 0.34 -9.80
C THR A 61 -4.00 0.78 -8.33
N ILE A 62 -2.93 0.45 -7.60
CA ILE A 62 -2.71 0.90 -6.22
C ILE A 62 -2.63 2.44 -6.17
N ASP A 63 -1.80 3.06 -7.01
CA ASP A 63 -1.66 4.52 -7.10
C ASP A 63 -3.01 5.19 -7.37
N GLN A 64 -3.79 4.68 -8.33
CA GLN A 64 -5.09 5.25 -8.67
C GLN A 64 -6.07 5.17 -7.51
N VAL A 65 -6.18 4.00 -6.86
CA VAL A 65 -7.09 3.82 -5.72
C VAL A 65 -6.65 4.68 -4.52
N ALA A 66 -5.34 4.76 -4.28
CA ALA A 66 -4.79 5.60 -3.22
C ALA A 66 -5.09 7.09 -3.46
N GLN A 67 -4.87 7.57 -4.69
CA GLN A 67 -5.18 8.94 -5.08
C GLN A 67 -6.66 9.27 -4.87
N GLU A 68 -7.57 8.37 -5.25
CA GLU A 68 -9.01 8.54 -5.05
C GLU A 68 -9.41 8.58 -3.57
N GLN A 69 -8.67 7.88 -2.71
CA GLN A 69 -8.90 7.84 -1.25
C GLN A 69 -8.12 8.91 -0.49
N GLY A 70 -7.29 9.70 -1.17
CA GLY A 70 -6.40 10.69 -0.53
C GLY A 70 -5.33 10.06 0.36
N LEU A 71 -4.87 8.85 0.00
CA LEU A 71 -3.84 8.10 0.72
C LEU A 71 -2.48 8.27 0.06
N GLU A 72 -1.43 8.27 0.88
CA GLU A 72 -0.05 8.24 0.42
C GLU A 72 0.43 6.78 0.33
N VAL A 73 0.97 6.39 -0.82
CA VAL A 73 1.47 5.03 -1.08
C VAL A 73 2.86 5.12 -1.72
N GLU A 74 3.75 4.24 -1.30
CA GLU A 74 5.13 4.22 -1.79
C GLU A 74 5.52 2.80 -2.23
N ALA A 75 5.98 2.70 -3.49
CA ALA A 75 6.59 1.50 -4.01
C ALA A 75 8.06 1.48 -3.58
N VAL A 76 8.45 0.43 -2.87
CA VAL A 76 9.76 0.32 -2.25
C VAL A 76 10.58 -0.78 -2.96
N PRO A 77 11.67 -0.43 -3.65
CA PRO A 77 12.57 -1.42 -4.24
C PRO A 77 13.40 -2.06 -3.13
N ILE A 78 12.83 -3.09 -2.49
CA ILE A 78 13.38 -3.68 -1.26
C ILE A 78 14.76 -4.31 -1.45
N ASP A 79 15.12 -4.68 -2.68
CA ASP A 79 16.45 -5.16 -3.05
C ASP A 79 17.54 -4.08 -2.95
N GLN A 80 17.13 -2.81 -2.83
CA GLN A 80 18.01 -1.65 -2.67
C GLN A 80 18.08 -1.16 -1.21
N PHE A 81 17.35 -1.79 -0.29
CA PHE A 81 17.39 -1.46 1.13
C PHE A 81 18.59 -2.16 1.80
N ILE A 82 19.39 -1.39 2.55
CA ILE A 82 20.57 -1.84 3.30
C ILE A 82 20.20 -2.07 4.77
#